data_AF-A0A968BKE4-F1
#
_entry.id   AF-A0A968BKE4-F1
#
_cell.length_a   1.000
_cell.length_b   1.000
_cell.length_c   1.000
_cell.angle_alpha   90.00
_cell.angle_beta   90.00
_cell.angle_gamma   90.00
#
_symmetry.space_group_name_H-M   'P 1'
#
loop_
_entity.id
_entity.type
_entity.pdbx_description
1 polymer ?
#
loop_
_entity_poly.entity_id
_entity_poly.type
_entity_poly.pdbx_seq_one_letter_code
_entity_poly.pdbx_strand_id
1 'polypeptide(L)'
;SSGLMSFLEVFDKGAGATKSGGTTRRAAKMVCLDMDHPEIVDFIRWKAKEEAKAKLLIAGGMDADFNGEAYHTVSGQNSNNSVRITDEFMDAYEADGDWETMRRTDGDVHET
;
A
#
# COMPACT_ATOMS: atom_id res chain seq x y z
N SER A 1 -11.75 14.42 -3.00
CA SER A 1 -10.29 14.17 -3.01
C SER A 1 -10.02 12.96 -3.87
N SER A 2 -8.86 12.84 -4.52
CA SER A 2 -8.48 11.65 -5.31
C SER A 2 -8.25 10.38 -4.45
N GLY A 3 -8.24 10.51 -3.12
CA GLY A 3 -8.01 9.40 -2.18
C GLY A 3 -6.53 9.08 -1.98
N LEU A 4 -6.18 8.51 -0.84
CA LEU A 4 -4.83 8.09 -0.46
C LEU A 4 -4.21 7.19 -1.53
N MET A 5 -4.96 6.20 -2.01
CA MET A 5 -4.41 5.17 -2.90
C MET A 5 -3.85 5.76 -4.19
N SER A 6 -4.53 6.76 -4.76
CA SER A 6 -4.07 7.46 -5.97
C SER A 6 -2.72 8.17 -5.78
N PHE A 7 -2.51 8.81 -4.62
CA PHE A 7 -1.22 9.45 -4.30
C PHE A 7 -0.13 8.41 -4.05
N LEU A 8 -0.47 7.27 -3.44
CA LEU A 8 0.50 6.19 -3.23
C LEU A 8 1.00 5.59 -4.54
N GLU A 9 0.16 5.47 -5.56
CA GLU A 9 0.56 5.06 -6.90
C GLU A 9 1.56 6.05 -7.53
N VAL A 10 1.29 7.35 -7.42
CA VAL A 10 2.23 8.39 -7.91
C VAL A 10 3.57 8.27 -7.19
N PHE A 11 3.56 8.16 -5.86
CA PHE A 11 4.79 8.03 -5.08
C PHE A 11 5.50 6.69 -5.30
N ASP A 12 4.79 5.62 -5.64
CA ASP A 12 5.39 4.33 -5.99
C ASP A 12 6.15 4.43 -7.31
N LYS A 13 5.55 5.03 -8.34
CA LYS A 13 6.23 5.27 -9.62
C LYS A 13 7.42 6.22 -9.46
N GLY A 14 7.28 7.28 -8.66
CA GLY A 14 8.38 8.19 -8.34
C GLY A 14 9.57 7.51 -7.64
N ALA A 15 9.29 6.64 -6.67
CA ALA A 15 10.32 5.86 -5.97
C ALA A 15 11.01 4.85 -6.89
N GLY A 16 10.26 4.20 -7.78
CA GLY A 16 10.82 3.28 -8.79
C GLY A 16 11.73 3.98 -9.81
N ALA A 17 11.41 5.23 -10.19
CA ALA A 17 12.21 6.02 -11.11
C ALA A 17 13.49 6.60 -10.47
N THR A 18 13.49 6.80 -9.15
CA THR A 18 14.60 7.46 -8.44
C THR A 18 15.64 6.44 -7.98
N LYS A 19 16.89 6.63 -8.40
CA LYS A 19 18.03 5.80 -7.98
C LYS A 19 18.94 6.58 -7.02
N SER A 20 18.72 6.42 -5.72
CA SER A 20 19.31 7.26 -4.68
C SER A 20 20.79 6.96 -4.37
N GLY A 21 21.35 5.88 -4.92
CA GLY A 21 22.72 5.42 -4.69
C GLY A 21 23.61 5.35 -5.93
N GLY A 22 23.34 6.15 -6.97
CA GLY A 22 23.95 6.02 -8.29
C GLY A 22 23.12 5.15 -9.25
N THR A 23 23.72 4.45 -10.20
CA THR A 23 23.00 3.77 -11.31
C THR A 23 22.24 2.48 -10.92
N THR A 24 22.48 1.89 -9.74
CA THR A 24 22.09 0.50 -9.44
C THR A 24 21.20 0.28 -8.21
N ARG A 25 21.01 1.26 -7.31
CA ARG A 25 20.18 1.08 -6.09
C ARG A 25 18.91 1.93 -6.12
N ARG A 26 17.76 1.26 -5.98
CA ARG A 26 16.43 1.91 -5.83
C ARG A 26 16.36 2.78 -4.57
N ALA A 27 15.56 3.85 -4.62
CA ALA A 27 15.24 4.63 -3.44
C ALA A 27 14.54 3.75 -2.38
N ALA A 28 14.88 3.98 -1.11
CA ALA A 28 14.17 3.38 0.01
C ALA A 28 12.97 4.26 0.37
N LYS A 29 11.77 3.69 0.39
CA LYS A 29 10.53 4.38 0.79
C LYS A 29 9.77 3.54 1.80
N MET A 30 9.33 4.20 2.86
CA MET A 30 8.41 3.66 3.85
C MET A 30 7.13 4.47 3.82
N VAL A 31 5.99 3.78 3.87
CA VAL A 31 4.66 4.38 4.03
C VAL A 31 4.11 3.88 5.36
N CYS A 32 3.73 4.81 6.24
CA CYS A 32 3.04 4.50 7.49
C CYS A 32 1.62 5.07 7.39
N LEU A 33 0.61 4.24 7.63
CA LEU A 33 -0.79 4.64 7.67
C LEU A 33 -1.41 4.33 9.03
N ASP A 34 -2.30 5.18 9.50
CA ASP A 34 -2.99 4.97 10.77
C ASP A 34 -4.14 3.98 10.62
N MET A 35 -4.36 3.14 11.64
CA MET A 35 -5.33 2.04 11.60
C MET A 35 -6.78 2.49 11.39
N ASP A 36 -7.11 3.72 11.78
CA ASP A 36 -8.41 4.36 11.60
C ASP A 36 -8.52 5.12 10.28
N HIS A 37 -7.61 4.97 9.33
CA HIS A 37 -7.74 5.65 8.04
C HIS A 37 -8.89 5.04 7.20
N PRO A 38 -9.75 5.85 6.54
CA PRO A 38 -10.89 5.37 5.73
C PRO A 38 -10.51 4.35 4.65
N GLU A 39 -9.35 4.52 4.04
CA GLU A 39 -8.83 3.62 3.00
C GLU A 39 -7.92 2.50 3.56
N ILE A 40 -7.97 2.19 4.87
CA ILE A 40 -7.07 1.20 5.50
C ILE A 40 -7.19 -0.20 4.86
N VAL A 41 -8.41 -0.65 4.55
CA VAL A 41 -8.66 -1.97 3.95
C VAL A 41 -8.03 -2.06 2.56
N ASP A 42 -8.12 -1.00 1.76
CA ASP A 42 -7.47 -0.96 0.45
C ASP A 42 -5.95 -0.89 0.58
N PHE A 43 -5.43 -0.11 1.53
CA PHE A 43 -4.00 -0.01 1.80
C PHE A 43 -3.37 -1.37 2.15
N ILE A 44 -3.98 -2.13 3.07
CA ILE A 44 -3.45 -3.44 3.49
C ILE A 44 -3.59 -4.52 2.40
N ARG A 45 -4.62 -4.42 1.54
CA ARG A 45 -4.85 -5.37 0.45
C ARG A 45 -4.07 -5.03 -0.83
N TRP A 46 -3.57 -3.81 -0.96
CA TRP A 46 -3.00 -3.29 -2.20
C TRP A 46 -1.93 -4.20 -2.81
N LYS A 47 -0.88 -4.53 -2.03
CA LYS A 47 0.21 -5.40 -2.51
C LYS A 47 -0.26 -6.79 -2.91
N ALA A 48 -1.23 -7.36 -2.20
CA ALA A 48 -1.79 -8.67 -2.53
C ALA A 48 -2.61 -8.63 -3.83
N LYS A 49 -3.37 -7.55 -4.06
CA LYS A 49 -4.09 -7.31 -5.32
C LYS A 49 -3.10 -7.18 -6.49
N GLU A 50 -2.01 -6.44 -6.32
CA GLU A 50 -0.96 -6.29 -7.34
C GLU A 50 -0.19 -7.59 -7.62
N GLU A 51 0.08 -8.38 -6.58
CA GLU A 51 0.68 -9.72 -6.73
C GLU A 51 -0.21 -10.66 -7.56
N ALA A 52 -1.53 -10.62 -7.35
CA ALA A 52 -2.46 -11.40 -8.17
C ALA A 52 -2.40 -10.99 -9.66
N LYS A 53 -2.26 -9.68 -9.95
CA LYS A 53 -2.06 -9.20 -11.32
C LYS A 53 -0.73 -9.71 -11.90
N ALA A 54 0.36 -9.62 -11.14
CA ALA A 54 1.67 -10.10 -11.58
C ALA A 54 1.64 -11.60 -11.94
N LYS A 55 0.96 -12.42 -11.12
CA LYS A 55 0.77 -13.86 -11.40
C LYS A 55 0.03 -14.13 -12.71
N LEU A 56 -0.98 -13.33 -13.04
CA LEU A 56 -1.69 -13.45 -14.32
C LEU A 56 -0.79 -13.08 -15.51
N LEU A 57 0.03 -12.04 -15.36
CA LEU A 57 1.00 -11.64 -16.38
C LEU A 57 2.06 -12.72 -16.61
N ILE A 58 2.58 -13.31 -15.53
CA ILE A 58 3.53 -14.43 -15.58
C ILE A 58 2.90 -15.65 -16.25
N ALA A 59 1.65 -15.99 -15.89
CA ALA A 59 0.91 -17.06 -16.55
C ALA A 59 0.68 -16.80 -18.05
N GLY A 60 0.61 -15.52 -18.44
CA GLY A 60 0.58 -15.07 -19.83
C GLY A 60 1.93 -15.11 -20.57
N GLY A 61 3.01 -15.53 -19.91
CA GLY A 61 4.34 -15.69 -20.50
C GLY A 61 5.30 -14.52 -20.27
N MET A 62 4.95 -13.54 -19.42
CA MET A 62 5.91 -12.52 -19.00
C MET A 62 6.96 -13.09 -18.05
N ASP A 63 8.13 -12.44 -18.00
CA ASP A 63 9.23 -12.84 -17.13
C ASP A 63 8.81 -12.78 -15.64
N ALA A 64 9.07 -13.89 -14.93
CA ALA A 64 8.76 -14.08 -13.53
C ALA A 64 9.85 -13.59 -12.57
N ASP A 65 11.02 -13.15 -13.08
CA ASP A 65 12.03 -12.51 -12.25
C ASP A 65 11.43 -11.30 -11.52
N PHE A 66 11.86 -11.05 -10.29
CA PHE A 66 11.35 -9.93 -9.50
C PHE A 66 11.79 -8.55 -10.05
N ASN A 67 12.79 -8.51 -10.94
CA ASN A 67 13.16 -7.37 -11.78
C ASN A 67 12.73 -7.59 -13.24
N GLY A 68 11.88 -8.57 -13.49
CA GLY A 68 11.26 -8.88 -14.77
C GLY A 68 10.09 -7.96 -15.07
N GLU A 69 9.64 -8.02 -16.32
CA GLU A 69 8.61 -7.12 -16.86
C GLU A 69 7.28 -7.19 -16.10
N ALA A 70 6.89 -8.38 -15.62
CA ALA A 70 5.64 -8.55 -14.87
C ALA A 70 5.62 -7.69 -13.59
N TYR A 71 6.71 -7.69 -12.82
CA TYR A 71 6.80 -6.91 -11.59
C TYR A 71 7.04 -5.41 -11.82
N HIS A 72 7.63 -5.04 -12.96
CA HIS A 72 7.82 -3.62 -13.32
C HIS A 72 6.54 -2.91 -13.77
N THR A 73 5.52 -3.65 -14.22
CA THR A 73 4.26 -3.08 -14.72
C THR A 73 3.22 -2.86 -13.63
N VAL A 74 3.24 -3.67 -12.57
CA VAL A 74 2.34 -3.53 -11.42
C VAL A 74 2.77 -2.43 -10.45
N SER A 75 1.87 -2.03 -9.56
CA SER A 75 2.11 -1.00 -8.55
C SER A 75 2.53 -1.60 -7.20
N GLY A 76 2.94 -0.73 -6.26
CA GLY A 76 3.18 -1.08 -4.87
C GLY A 76 4.49 -1.82 -4.61
N GLN A 77 5.41 -1.84 -5.58
CA GLN A 77 6.67 -2.59 -5.48
C GLN A 77 7.80 -1.80 -4.80
N ASN A 78 7.68 -0.48 -4.71
CA ASN A 78 8.77 0.42 -4.36
C ASN A 78 8.64 1.03 -2.96
N SER A 79 7.74 0.49 -2.11
CA SER A 79 7.65 0.87 -0.70
C SER A 79 7.46 -0.31 0.23
N ASN A 80 7.95 -0.16 1.46
CA ASN A 80 7.49 -0.95 2.60
C ASN A 80 6.29 -0.25 3.23
N ASN A 81 5.20 -1.00 3.46
CA ASN A 81 3.95 -0.46 3.98
C ASN A 81 3.79 -0.94 5.43
N SER A 82 3.58 0.02 6.33
CA SER A 82 3.40 -0.19 7.76
C SER A 82 2.09 0.42 8.20
N VAL A 83 1.46 -0.18 9.21
CA VAL A 83 0.27 0.38 9.87
C VAL A 83 0.64 0.80 11.28
N ARG A 84 0.24 2.01 11.68
CA ARG A 84 0.32 2.46 13.07
C ARG A 84 -0.93 1.97 13.80
N ILE A 85 -0.72 1.03 14.70
CA ILE A 85 -1.75 0.45 15.56
C ILE A 85 -1.78 1.22 16.87
N THR A 86 -2.96 1.66 17.31
CA THR A 86 -3.17 2.35 18.59
C THR A 86 -3.61 1.36 19.67
N ASP A 87 -3.41 1.72 20.93
CA ASP A 87 -3.91 0.93 22.07
C ASP A 87 -5.44 0.78 21.99
N GLU A 88 -6.15 1.84 21.59
CA GLU A 88 -7.62 1.82 21.39
C GLU A 88 -8.08 0.74 20.40
N PHE A 89 -7.33 0.54 19.30
CA PHE A 89 -7.64 -0.52 18.35
C PHE A 89 -7.43 -1.91 18.97
N MET A 90 -6.33 -2.08 19.71
CA MET A 90 -6.00 -3.35 20.36
C MET A 90 -7.05 -3.70 21.43
N ASP A 91 -7.45 -2.72 22.24
CA ASP A 91 -8.50 -2.88 23.26
C ASP A 91 -9.85 -3.26 22.62
N ALA A 92 -10.23 -2.61 21.52
CA ALA A 92 -11.45 -2.95 20.77
C ALA A 92 -11.39 -4.38 20.22
N TYR A 93 -10.25 -4.78 19.64
CA TYR A 93 -10.04 -6.14 19.13
C TYR A 93 -10.11 -7.20 20.25
N GLU A 94 -9.45 -6.97 21.38
CA GLU A 94 -9.47 -7.90 22.53
C GLU A 94 -10.88 -8.07 23.12
N ALA A 95 -11.71 -7.04 23.03
CA ALA A 95 -13.10 -7.06 23.47
C ALA A 95 -14.10 -7.60 22.44
N ASP A 96 -13.65 -8.04 21.26
CA ASP A 96 -14.52 -8.38 20.11
C ASP A 96 -15.50 -7.24 19.77
N GLY A 97 -15.01 -6.00 19.89
CA GLY A 97 -15.76 -4.77 19.66
C GLY A 97 -15.66 -4.24 18.23
N ASP A 98 -16.54 -3.30 17.91
CA ASP A 98 -16.53 -2.60 16.62
C ASP A 98 -15.36 -1.61 16.54
N TRP A 99 -14.85 -1.40 15.32
CA TRP A 99 -13.83 -0.40 15.03
C TRP A 99 -14.29 0.50 13.89
N GLU A 100 -14.19 1.81 14.11
CA GLU A 100 -14.61 2.83 13.15
C GLU A 100 -13.39 3.50 12.53
N THR A 101 -13.49 3.83 11.23
CA THR A 101 -12.47 4.67 10.57
C THR A 101 -12.91 6.13 10.55
N MET A 102 -11.97 7.05 10.44
CA MET A 102 -12.22 8.48 10.60
C MET A 102 -11.70 9.30 9.42
N ARG A 103 -12.58 10.08 8.80
CA ARG A 103 -12.22 10.98 7.70
C ARG A 103 -11.26 12.07 8.19
N ARG A 104 -10.15 12.24 7.47
CA ARG A 104 -9.08 13.20 7.84
C ARG A 104 -9.45 14.67 7.62
N THR A 105 -10.55 14.95 6.93
CA THR A 105 -10.97 16.31 6.58
C THR A 105 -11.91 16.93 7.59
N ASP A 106 -12.82 16.14 8.16
CA ASP A 106 -13.90 16.60 9.04
C ASP A 106 -13.96 15.84 10.37
N GLY A 107 -13.27 14.70 10.50
CA GLY A 107 -13.31 13.88 11.71
C GLY A 107 -14.54 12.99 11.83
N ASP A 108 -15.38 12.93 10.79
CA ASP A 108 -16.56 12.08 10.81
C ASP A 108 -16.19 10.61 10.63
N VAL A 109 -16.99 9.74 11.24
CA VAL A 109 -16.91 8.29 11.09
C VAL A 109 -17.16 7.90 9.62
N HIS A 110 -16.38 6.93 9.16
CA HIS A 110 -16.51 6.28 7.87
C HIS A 110 -16.52 4.76 8.06
N GLU A 111 -17.54 4.10 7.53
CA GLU A 111 -17.57 2.64 7.44
C GLU A 111 -16.72 2.19 6.23
N THR A 112 -15.85 1.21 6.45
CA THR A 112 -15.02 0.57 5.42
C THR A 112 -15.73 -0.55 4.68
#